data_AF-A0A942D4Z8-F1
#
_entry.id   AF-A0A942D4Z8-F1
#
_cell.length_a   1.000
_cell.length_b   1.000
_cell.length_c   1.000
_cell.angle_alpha   90.00
_cell.angle_beta   90.00
_cell.angle_gamma   90.00
#
_symmetry.space_group_name_H-M   'P 1'
#
loop_
_entity.id
_entity.type
_entity.pdbx_description
1 polymer ?
#
loop_
_entity_poly.entity_id
_entity_poly.type
_entity_poly.pdbx_seq_one_letter_code
_entity_poly.pdbx_strand_id
1 'polypeptide(L)'
;MFDALARLADRRARRLVALAVAFFVLAGALGGSVANRLDPYGAEDPATESVKAQDQLEAAGYRAPAVLVVVEDAPVASAVTRARV
;
A
#
# COMPACT_ATOMS: atom_id res chain seq x y z
N MET A 1 -1.13 -42.23 -9.99
CA MET A 1 -0.82 -41.05 -9.16
C MET A 1 -2.08 -40.36 -8.64
N PHE A 2 -2.94 -39.80 -9.52
CA PHE A 2 -4.18 -39.14 -9.10
C PHE A 2 -5.12 -40.03 -8.29
N ASP A 3 -5.20 -41.30 -8.63
CA ASP A 3 -5.98 -42.31 -7.89
C ASP A 3 -5.50 -42.49 -6.43
N ALA A 4 -4.20 -42.38 -6.17
CA ALA A 4 -3.66 -42.41 -4.80
C ALA A 4 -4.01 -41.13 -4.03
N LEU A 5 -4.01 -39.97 -4.69
CA LEU A 5 -4.42 -38.69 -4.10
C LEU A 5 -5.93 -38.65 -3.83
N ALA A 6 -6.75 -39.17 -4.74
CA ALA A 6 -8.20 -39.27 -4.57
C ALA A 6 -8.57 -40.15 -3.37
N ARG A 7 -7.93 -41.33 -3.25
CA ARG A 7 -8.12 -42.19 -2.07
C ARG A 7 -7.70 -41.52 -0.77
N LEU A 8 -6.63 -40.72 -0.78
CA LEU A 8 -6.20 -39.97 0.40
C LEU A 8 -7.22 -38.87 0.76
N ALA A 9 -7.73 -38.16 -0.25
CA ALA A 9 -8.75 -37.14 -0.10
C ALA A 9 -10.04 -37.73 0.49
N ASP A 10 -10.53 -38.86 -0.04
CA ASP A 10 -11.75 -39.49 0.44
C ASP A 10 -11.59 -40.08 1.84
N ARG A 11 -10.52 -40.85 2.07
CA ARG A 11 -10.34 -41.59 3.33
C ARG A 11 -10.05 -40.67 4.53
N ARG A 12 -9.55 -39.46 4.27
CA ARG A 12 -9.16 -38.49 5.32
C ARG A 12 -9.76 -37.10 5.13
N ALA A 13 -10.87 -36.99 4.39
CA ALA A 13 -11.49 -35.72 3.99
C ALA A 13 -11.58 -34.68 5.13
N ARG A 14 -12.15 -35.05 6.28
CA ARG A 14 -12.30 -34.12 7.42
C ARG A 14 -10.97 -33.61 7.96
N ARG A 15 -9.95 -34.47 8.04
CA ARG A 15 -8.61 -34.09 8.55
C ARG A 15 -7.90 -33.17 7.57
N LEU A 16 -8.04 -33.44 6.27
CA LEU A 16 -7.47 -32.60 5.22
C LEU A 16 -8.11 -31.22 5.20
N VAL A 17 -9.44 -31.14 5.31
CA VAL A 17 -10.16 -29.85 5.42
C VAL A 17 -9.72 -29.10 6.67
N ALA A 18 -9.69 -29.77 7.84
CA ALA A 18 -9.25 -29.14 9.07
C ALA A 18 -7.82 -28.58 8.97
N LEU A 19 -6.91 -29.35 8.36
CA LEU A 19 -5.53 -28.92 8.14
C LEU A 19 -5.44 -27.75 7.16
N ALA A 20 -6.20 -27.77 6.07
CA ALA A 20 -6.25 -26.69 5.10
C ALA A 20 -6.76 -25.38 5.72
N VAL A 21 -7.83 -25.46 6.52
CA VAL A 21 -8.37 -24.31 7.25
C VAL A 21 -7.36 -23.77 8.26
N ALA A 22 -6.73 -24.65 9.03
CA ALA A 22 -5.69 -24.25 9.98
C ALA A 22 -4.51 -23.54 9.27
N PHE A 23 -4.07 -24.07 8.13
CA PHE A 23 -3.00 -23.48 7.34
C PHE A 23 -3.40 -22.13 6.74
N PHE A 24 -4.64 -21.99 6.28
CA PHE A 24 -5.18 -20.73 5.78
C PHE A 24 -5.20 -19.65 6.88
N VAL A 25 -5.70 -19.98 8.07
CA VAL A 25 -5.72 -19.06 9.21
C VAL A 25 -4.30 -18.66 9.61
N LEU A 26 -3.37 -19.63 9.67
CA LEU A 26 -1.96 -19.37 9.98
C LEU A 26 -1.33 -18.42 8.94
N ALA A 27 -1.56 -18.68 7.65
CA ALA A 27 -1.06 -17.83 6.57
C ALA A 27 -1.65 -16.41 6.65
N GLY A 28 -2.94 -16.27 6.97
CA GLY A 28 -3.56 -14.97 7.20
C GLY A 28 -2.98 -14.23 8.40
N ALA A 29 -2.74 -14.92 9.52
CA ALA A 29 -2.17 -14.32 10.73
C ALA A 29 -0.73 -13.84 10.52
N LEU A 30 0.10 -14.64 9.83
CA LEU A 30 1.51 -14.31 9.57
C LEU A 30 1.67 -13.32 8.40
N GLY A 31 0.90 -13.50 7.33
CA GLY A 31 1.02 -12.75 6.08
C GLY A 31 0.08 -11.54 5.95
N GLY A 32 -0.94 -11.40 6.81
CA GLY A 32 -1.94 -10.33 6.67
C GLY A 32 -1.34 -8.92 6.77
N SER A 33 -0.22 -8.78 7.49
CA SER A 33 0.50 -7.51 7.62
C SER A 33 1.36 -7.13 6.40
N VAL A 34 1.44 -7.98 5.37
CA VAL A 34 2.15 -7.68 4.12
C VAL A 34 1.50 -6.50 3.40
N ALA A 35 0.18 -6.37 3.46
CA ALA A 35 -0.54 -5.25 2.83
C ALA A 35 -0.06 -3.87 3.35
N ASN A 36 0.38 -3.79 4.62
CA ASN A 36 0.92 -2.56 5.22
C ASN A 36 2.40 -2.32 4.89
N ARG A 37 3.05 -3.24 4.19
CA ARG A 37 4.47 -3.20 3.82
C ARG A 37 4.69 -3.14 2.31
N LEU A 38 3.60 -3.05 1.54
CA LEU A 38 3.69 -2.74 0.13
C LEU A 38 4.03 -1.25 0.04
N ASP A 39 5.25 -0.94 -0.35
CA ASP A 39 5.61 0.45 -0.65
C ASP A 39 4.68 0.97 -1.76
N PRO A 40 4.34 2.26 -1.74
CA PRO A 40 3.72 2.93 -2.88
C PRO A 40 4.53 2.64 -4.15
N TYR A 41 3.86 2.64 -5.30
CA TYR A 41 4.45 2.35 -6.60
C TYR A 41 5.82 3.05 -6.79
N GLY A 42 6.90 2.27 -6.68
CA GLY A 42 8.27 2.73 -6.86
C GLY A 42 8.68 2.68 -8.32
N ALA A 43 8.11 3.57 -9.14
CA ALA A 43 8.53 3.73 -10.55
C ALA A 43 9.83 4.52 -10.70
N GLU A 44 10.35 5.06 -9.61
CA GLU A 44 11.54 5.90 -9.61
C GLU A 44 12.76 5.07 -9.22
N ASP A 45 13.89 5.32 -9.89
CA ASP A 45 15.18 4.75 -9.52
C ASP A 45 15.89 5.65 -8.49
N PRO A 46 16.09 5.19 -7.23
CA PRO A 46 16.71 5.97 -6.18
C PRO A 46 18.14 6.44 -6.50
N ALA A 47 18.81 5.79 -7.46
CA ALA A 47 20.16 6.16 -7.85
C ALA A 47 20.23 7.40 -8.75
N THR A 48 19.10 7.87 -9.29
CA THR A 48 19.04 9.00 -10.21
C THR A 48 19.27 10.33 -9.51
N GLU A 49 19.92 11.27 -10.21
CA GLU A 49 20.16 12.61 -9.69
C GLU A 49 18.87 13.38 -9.41
N SER A 50 17.80 13.12 -10.16
CA SER A 50 16.49 13.75 -9.92
C SER A 50 15.90 13.36 -8.56
N VAL A 51 15.94 12.08 -8.20
CA VAL A 51 15.41 11.60 -6.91
C VAL A 51 16.27 12.15 -5.77
N LYS A 52 17.60 12.08 -5.87
CA LYS A 52 18.50 12.64 -4.84
C LYS A 52 18.28 14.13 -4.64
N ALA A 53 18.11 14.90 -5.71
CA ALA A 53 17.86 16.34 -5.63
C ALA A 53 16.52 16.63 -4.94
N GLN A 54 15.47 15.87 -5.27
CA GLN A 54 14.18 15.99 -4.62
C GLN A 54 14.23 15.63 -3.13
N ASP A 55 14.89 14.52 -2.77
CA ASP A 55 15.08 14.11 -1.36
C ASP A 55 15.81 15.18 -0.55
N GLN A 56 16.83 15.83 -1.12
CA GLN A 56 17.55 16.92 -0.46
C GLN A 56 16.66 18.15 -0.25
N LEU A 57 15.82 18.50 -1.22
CA LEU A 57 14.84 19.58 -1.07
C LEU A 57 13.83 19.25 0.04
N GLU A 58 13.27 18.05 0.02
CA GLU A 58 12.30 17.61 1.02
C GLU A 58 12.89 17.55 2.44
N ALA A 59 14.14 17.09 2.57
CA ALA A 59 14.88 17.09 3.83
C ALA A 59 15.17 18.51 4.34
N ALA A 60 15.35 19.48 3.43
CA ALA A 60 15.45 20.90 3.76
C ALA A 60 14.11 21.56 4.10
N GLY A 61 13.01 20.78 4.13
CA GLY A 61 11.66 21.27 4.47
C GLY A 61 10.87 21.80 3.27
N TYR A 62 11.38 21.65 2.05
CA TYR A 62 10.59 21.94 0.86
C TYR A 62 9.41 20.97 0.77
N ARG A 63 8.24 21.52 0.46
CA ARG A 63 7.02 20.76 0.20
C ARG A 63 6.44 21.29 -1.10
N ALA A 64 6.31 20.43 -2.10
CA ALA A 64 5.58 20.77 -3.31
C ALA A 64 4.12 21.10 -2.94
N PRO A 65 3.47 22.05 -3.62
CA PRO A 65 2.07 22.36 -3.38
C PRO A 65 1.21 21.11 -3.57
N ALA A 66 0.64 20.58 -2.49
CA ALA A 66 -0.21 19.39 -2.54
C ALA A 66 -1.62 19.70 -3.08
N VAL A 67 -2.05 20.96 -3.00
CA VAL A 67 -3.35 21.43 -3.43
C VAL A 67 -3.18 22.75 -4.18
N LEU A 68 -3.65 22.78 -5.43
CA LEU A 68 -3.79 24.01 -6.21
C LEU A 68 -5.27 24.40 -6.22
N VAL A 69 -5.59 25.58 -5.69
CA VAL A 69 -6.96 26.11 -5.69
C VAL A 69 -7.02 27.34 -6.57
N VAL A 70 -7.96 27.33 -7.52
CA VAL A 70 -8.30 28.51 -8.32
C VAL A 70 -9.41 29.26 -7.59
N VAL A 71 -9.17 30.53 -7.28
CA VAL A 71 -10.15 31.42 -6.65
C VAL A 71 -10.58 32.43 -7.68
N GLU A 72 -11.87 32.46 -7.97
CA GLU A 72 -12.50 33.46 -8.84
C GLU A 72 -13.20 34.52 -7.99
N ASP A 73 -13.22 35.76 -8.50
CA ASP A 73 -13.95 36.89 -7.90
C ASP A 73 -13.64 37.23 -6.43
N ALA A 74 -12.47 36.83 -5.90
CA ALA A 74 -12.04 37.19 -4.55
C ALA A 74 -10.51 37.38 -4.43
N PRO A 75 -10.04 38.38 -3.66
CA PRO A 75 -8.60 38.61 -3.47
C PRO A 75 -7.98 37.53 -2.56
N VAL A 76 -7.07 36.73 -3.12
CA VAL A 76 -6.35 35.63 -2.43
C VAL A 76 -5.53 36.11 -1.23
N ALA A 77 -5.01 37.34 -1.28
CA ALA A 77 -4.23 37.93 -0.18
C ALA A 77 -5.08 38.31 1.04
N SER A 78 -6.42 38.34 0.92
CA SER A 78 -7.28 38.72 2.04
C SER A 78 -7.39 37.61 3.08
N ALA A 79 -7.47 37.99 4.36
CA ALA A 79 -7.63 37.04 5.47
C ALA A 79 -8.92 36.22 5.36
N VAL A 80 -10.00 36.82 4.82
CA VAL A 80 -11.29 36.15 4.63
C VAL A 80 -11.22 35.06 3.59
N THR A 81 -10.57 35.32 2.44
CA THR A 81 -10.37 34.30 1.40
C THR A 81 -9.49 33.18 1.93
N ARG A 82 -8.37 33.50 2.60
CA ARG A 82 -7.45 32.50 3.16
C ARG A 82 -8.09 31.57 4.18
N ALA A 83 -9.08 32.04 4.95
CA ALA A 83 -9.77 31.20 5.94
C ALA A 83 -10.74 30.17 5.32
N ARG A 84 -11.02 30.26 4.02
CA ARG A 84 -11.95 29.39 3.29
C ARG A 84 -11.26 28.31 2.44
N VAL A 85 -9.94 28.34 2.36
CA VAL A 85 -9.09 27.42 1.57
C VAL A 85 -8.20 26.63 2.52
#